data_AF-A0A2V8NQL1-F1
#
_entry.id   AF-A0A2V8NQL1-F1
#
_cell.length_a   1.000
_cell.length_b   1.000
_cell.length_c   1.000
_cell.angle_alpha   90.00
_cell.angle_beta   90.00
_cell.angle_gamma   90.00
#
_symmetry.space_group_name_H-M   'P 1'
#
loop_
_entity.id
_entity.type
_entity.pdbx_description
1 polymer ?
#
loop_
_entity_poly.entity_id
_entity_poly.type
_entity_poly.pdbx_seq_one_letter_code
_entity_poly.pdbx_strand_id
1 'polypeptide(L)'
;MEKHEWKARTKRDLMIEVWEHLDCESVGATELETIETVVRERFGEGAVEAPAAVARLLADEGAELRHAEVLDLDTRYRETDPYEAMFKNILKFSTFAQAVASIRNLENLRKQFARKKDDEGLRRVQEIALKGKKRAQMIARNRNVDERKRAEKAEIAEWFTVWLKQPEIFNDWLELRQRSKDFRERFKEV
;
A
#
# COMPACT_ATOMS: atom_id res chain seq x y z
N MET A 1 20.87 14.10 21.81
CA MET A 1 20.86 14.65 20.45
C MET A 1 20.45 16.11 20.55
N GLU A 2 21.24 17.01 19.97
CA GLU A 2 20.84 18.41 19.81
C GLU A 2 19.51 18.47 19.05
N LYS A 3 18.60 19.37 19.46
CA LYS A 3 17.33 19.57 18.77
C LYS A 3 17.59 20.25 17.43
N HIS A 4 17.77 19.46 16.37
CA HIS A 4 17.76 19.97 15.02
C HIS A 4 16.33 20.43 14.67
N GLU A 5 16.18 21.63 14.12
CA GLU A 5 14.88 22.17 13.72
C GLU A 5 14.56 21.75 12.28
N TRP A 6 13.79 20.66 12.15
CA TRP A 6 13.38 20.11 10.87
C TRP A 6 12.39 21.02 10.13
N LYS A 7 12.65 21.33 8.86
CA LYS A 7 11.84 22.25 8.04
C LYS A 7 10.76 21.55 7.22
N ALA A 8 10.89 20.25 6.97
CA ALA A 8 9.95 19.47 6.16
C ALA A 8 8.48 19.60 6.62
N ARG A 9 7.54 19.69 5.68
CA ARG A 9 6.10 19.75 6.00
C ARG A 9 5.39 18.41 5.80
N THR A 10 6.03 17.49 5.08
CA THR A 10 5.50 16.15 4.85
C THR A 10 6.43 15.12 5.47
N LYS A 11 5.89 13.93 5.78
CA LYS A 11 6.69 12.83 6.30
C LYS A 11 7.76 12.35 5.31
N ARG A 12 7.48 12.40 4.00
CA ARG A 12 8.45 12.06 2.95
C ARG A 12 9.63 13.02 2.98
N ASP A 13 9.36 14.32 2.94
CA ASP A 13 10.42 15.34 2.92
C ASP A 13 11.24 15.27 4.22
N LEU A 14 10.60 14.92 5.35
CA LEU A 14 11.29 14.72 6.61
C LEU A 14 12.23 13.51 6.56
N MET A 15 11.81 12.39 5.98
CA MET A 15 12.67 11.21 5.84
C MET A 15 13.94 11.54 5.04
N ILE A 16 13.79 12.33 3.97
CA ILE A 16 14.90 12.78 3.12
C ILE A 16 15.77 13.79 3.89
N GLU A 17 15.18 14.81 4.52
CA GLU A 17 15.90 15.83 5.28
C GLU A 17 16.73 15.23 6.43
N VAL A 18 16.19 14.21 7.12
CA VAL A 18 16.93 13.50 8.17
C VAL A 18 18.09 12.73 7.58
N TRP A 19 17.91 12.03 6.45
CA TRP A 19 18.99 11.32 5.78
C TRP A 19 20.11 12.27 5.32
N GLU A 20 19.76 13.40 4.69
CA GLU A 20 20.72 14.43 4.29
C GLU A 20 21.48 14.99 5.51
N HIS A 21 20.80 15.17 6.66
CA HIS A 21 21.42 15.63 7.89
C HIS A 21 22.38 14.59 8.52
N LEU A 22 22.12 13.30 8.32
CA LEU A 22 23.01 12.23 8.75
C LEU A 22 24.31 12.18 7.94
N ASP A 23 24.37 12.90 6.80
CA ASP A 23 25.55 13.05 5.95
C ASP A 23 26.20 11.71 5.57
N CYS A 24 25.36 10.77 5.13
CA CYS A 24 25.76 9.39 4.82
C CYS A 24 25.33 8.97 3.41
N GLU A 25 26.28 8.42 2.64
CA GLU A 25 26.00 7.90 1.29
C GLU A 25 25.33 6.52 1.33
N SER A 26 25.58 5.74 2.39
CA SER A 26 25.00 4.40 2.58
C SER A 26 24.01 4.36 3.75
N VAL A 27 22.88 3.69 3.53
CA VAL A 27 21.77 3.56 4.48
C VAL A 27 21.59 2.09 4.88
N GLY A 28 21.55 1.83 6.18
CA GLY A 28 21.28 0.54 6.79
C GLY A 28 20.38 0.69 8.01
N ALA A 29 20.54 -0.18 9.02
CA ALA A 29 19.58 -0.26 10.11
C ALA A 29 19.56 1.01 10.98
N THR A 30 20.74 1.53 11.34
CA THR A 30 20.87 2.67 12.26
C THR A 30 20.27 3.96 11.69
N GLU A 31 20.48 4.23 10.41
CA GLU A 31 19.93 5.43 9.77
C GLU A 31 18.40 5.32 9.64
N LEU A 32 17.89 4.13 9.27
CA LEU A 32 16.46 3.89 9.18
C LEU A 32 15.75 4.02 10.54
N GLU A 33 16.34 3.48 11.62
CA GLU A 33 15.82 3.63 12.99
C GLU A 33 15.86 5.11 13.45
N THR A 34 16.88 5.86 13.03
CA THR A 34 16.97 7.30 13.32
C THR A 34 15.88 8.08 12.61
N ILE A 35 15.69 7.83 11.31
CA ILE A 35 14.61 8.44 10.51
C ILE A 35 13.25 8.09 11.09
N GLU A 36 13.03 6.82 11.44
CA GLU A 36 11.81 6.36 12.09
C GLU A 36 11.54 7.13 13.38
N THR A 37 12.55 7.28 14.23
CA THR A 37 12.44 8.02 15.50
C THR A 37 12.02 9.47 15.27
N VAL A 38 12.68 10.17 14.34
CA VAL A 38 12.35 11.58 14.03
C VAL A 38 10.96 11.71 13.41
N VAL A 39 10.58 10.81 12.50
CA VAL A 39 9.23 10.79 11.90
C VAL A 39 8.16 10.55 12.96
N ARG A 40 8.40 9.60 13.87
CA ARG A 40 7.50 9.31 15.00
C ARG A 40 7.35 10.53 15.91
N GLU A 41 8.46 11.16 16.30
CA GLU A 41 8.42 12.34 17.18
C GLU A 41 7.65 13.50 16.57
N ARG A 42 7.76 13.71 15.25
CA ARG A 42 7.14 14.85 14.57
C ARG A 42 5.70 14.61 14.13
N PHE A 43 5.39 13.41 13.63
CA PHE A 43 4.11 13.09 12.99
C PHE A 43 3.32 11.97 13.69
N GLY A 44 3.87 11.36 14.73
CA GLY A 44 3.24 10.29 15.51
C GLY A 44 3.45 8.89 14.95
N GLU A 45 3.01 7.87 15.70
CA GLU A 45 3.23 6.45 15.37
C GLU A 45 2.66 6.06 13.99
N GLY A 46 1.48 6.58 13.62
CA GLY A 46 0.85 6.27 12.33
C GLY A 46 1.57 6.85 11.10
N ALA A 47 2.57 7.73 11.30
CA ALA A 47 3.38 8.26 10.22
C ALA A 47 4.59 7.38 9.88
N VAL A 48 4.97 6.48 10.79
CA VAL A 48 6.07 5.54 10.62
C VAL A 48 5.76 4.59 9.45
N GLU A 49 6.78 4.35 8.63
CA GLU A 49 6.70 3.42 7.51
C GLU A 49 7.63 2.23 7.76
N ALA A 50 7.33 1.11 7.10
CA ALA A 50 8.18 -0.07 7.18
C ALA A 50 9.61 0.27 6.71
N PRO A 51 10.65 -0.31 7.32
CA PRO A 51 12.05 -0.04 6.96
C PRO A 51 12.33 -0.19 5.46
N ALA A 52 11.78 -1.21 4.80
CA ALA A 52 11.96 -1.40 3.36
C ALA A 52 11.27 -0.32 2.49
N ALA A 53 10.21 0.32 2.98
CA ALA A 53 9.55 1.42 2.28
C ALA A 53 10.38 2.70 2.34
N VAL A 54 10.92 3.01 3.53
CA VAL A 54 11.84 4.14 3.73
C VAL A 54 13.14 3.92 2.94
N ALA A 55 13.73 2.73 3.02
CA ALA A 55 14.94 2.41 2.25
C ALA A 55 14.73 2.55 0.74
N ARG A 56 13.57 2.15 0.21
CA ARG A 56 13.25 2.36 -1.20
C ARG A 56 13.15 3.85 -1.54
N LEU A 57 12.47 4.63 -0.70
CA LEU A 57 12.37 6.07 -0.89
C LEU A 57 13.76 6.69 -1.00
N LEU A 58 14.67 6.37 -0.08
CA LEU A 58 16.02 6.93 -0.08
C LEU A 58 16.86 6.44 -1.26
N ALA A 59 16.71 5.18 -1.68
CA ALA A 59 17.37 4.66 -2.88
C ALA A 59 16.88 5.35 -4.16
N ASP A 60 15.59 5.70 -4.23
CA ASP A 60 15.04 6.48 -5.35
C ASP A 60 15.63 7.91 -5.38
N GLU A 61 16.06 8.44 -4.23
CA GLU A 61 16.77 9.75 -4.09
C GLU A 61 18.31 9.63 -4.18
N GLY A 62 18.85 8.41 -4.34
CA GLY A 62 20.27 8.17 -4.61
C GLY A 62 21.09 7.52 -3.48
N ALA A 63 20.47 7.13 -2.36
CA ALA A 63 21.18 6.43 -1.29
C ALA A 63 21.60 5.00 -1.68
N GLU A 64 22.82 4.60 -1.33
CA GLU A 64 23.25 3.21 -1.45
C GLU A 64 22.71 2.37 -0.27
N LEU A 65 22.18 1.18 -0.53
CA LEU A 65 21.55 0.37 0.52
C LEU A 65 22.48 -0.72 1.05
N ARG A 66 22.66 -0.76 2.37
CA ARG A 66 23.21 -1.93 3.08
C ARG A 66 22.14 -3.02 3.17
N HIS A 67 21.91 -3.71 2.06
CA HIS A 67 20.75 -4.59 1.86
C HIS A 67 20.54 -5.63 2.97
N ALA A 68 21.61 -6.22 3.51
CA ALA A 68 21.49 -7.19 4.61
C ALA A 68 20.83 -6.57 5.85
N GLU A 69 21.32 -5.41 6.29
CA GLU A 69 20.78 -4.69 7.45
C GLU A 69 19.34 -4.23 7.23
N VAL A 70 19.03 -3.74 6.01
CA VAL A 70 17.68 -3.32 5.65
C VAL A 70 16.70 -4.50 5.71
N LEU A 71 17.10 -5.66 5.17
CA LEU A 71 16.27 -6.87 5.17
C LEU A 71 16.05 -7.43 6.59
N ASP A 72 17.10 -7.43 7.42
CA ASP A 72 17.01 -7.91 8.80
C ASP A 72 16.13 -6.98 9.67
N LEU A 73 16.28 -5.66 9.52
CA LEU A 73 15.44 -4.68 10.20
C LEU A 73 13.97 -4.80 9.76
N ASP A 74 13.71 -4.89 8.45
CA ASP A 74 12.35 -5.03 7.92
C ASP A 74 11.70 -6.36 8.33
N THR A 75 12.49 -7.44 8.46
CA THR A 75 11.99 -8.73 8.95
C THR A 75 11.54 -8.61 10.40
N ARG A 76 12.37 -8.04 11.28
CA ARG A 76 12.02 -7.80 12.69
C ARG A 76 10.79 -6.90 12.83
N TYR A 77 10.70 -5.85 12.02
CA TYR A 77 9.54 -4.96 11.96
C TYR A 77 8.25 -5.72 11.64
N ARG A 78 8.28 -6.65 10.67
CA ARG A 78 7.10 -7.45 10.30
C ARG A 78 6.72 -8.50 11.33
N GLU A 79 7.68 -9.05 12.06
CA GLU A 79 7.40 -10.00 13.16
C GLU A 79 6.64 -9.33 14.30
N THR A 80 6.85 -8.03 14.51
CA THR A 80 6.18 -7.25 15.55
C THR A 80 4.93 -6.50 15.05
N ASP A 81 4.69 -6.45 13.74
CA ASP A 81 3.55 -5.75 13.14
C ASP A 81 2.22 -6.47 13.50
N PRO A 82 1.36 -5.86 14.35
CA PRO A 82 0.12 -6.49 14.80
C PRO A 82 -0.91 -6.67 13.68
N TYR A 83 -0.69 -6.06 12.51
CA TYR A 83 -1.56 -6.11 11.35
C TYR A 83 -1.14 -7.17 10.32
N GLU A 84 0.11 -7.66 10.36
CA GLU A 84 0.67 -8.53 9.32
C GLU A 84 -0.21 -9.77 9.10
N ALA A 85 -0.64 -10.42 10.18
CA ALA A 85 -1.51 -11.58 10.12
C ALA A 85 -2.87 -11.29 9.46
N MET A 86 -3.42 -10.07 9.64
CA MET A 86 -4.73 -9.68 9.09
C MET A 86 -4.66 -9.41 7.58
N PHE A 87 -3.52 -8.92 7.09
CA PHE A 87 -3.35 -8.54 5.69
C PHE A 87 -2.63 -9.60 4.84
N LYS A 88 -2.03 -10.60 5.47
CA LYS A 88 -1.37 -11.71 4.79
C LYS A 88 -2.30 -12.37 3.78
N ASN A 89 -1.88 -12.40 2.51
CA ASN A 89 -2.63 -12.99 1.39
C ASN A 89 -4.05 -12.45 1.16
N ILE A 90 -4.35 -11.24 1.67
CA ILE A 90 -5.69 -10.65 1.54
C ILE A 90 -6.06 -10.30 0.09
N LEU A 91 -5.05 -10.01 -0.75
CA LEU A 91 -5.24 -9.65 -2.14
C LEU A 91 -5.07 -10.86 -3.07
N LYS A 92 -6.20 -11.41 -3.51
CA LYS A 92 -6.29 -12.42 -4.58
C LYS A 92 -7.26 -11.93 -5.63
N PHE A 93 -6.82 -11.83 -6.88
CA PHE A 93 -7.67 -11.30 -7.94
C PHE A 93 -7.33 -11.93 -9.28
N SER A 94 -6.98 -13.23 -9.29
CA SER A 94 -6.76 -13.93 -10.57
C SER A 94 -8.07 -14.11 -11.34
N THR A 95 -9.21 -14.12 -10.65
CA THR A 95 -10.56 -14.11 -11.24
C THR A 95 -11.39 -12.97 -10.65
N PHE A 96 -12.51 -12.64 -11.29
CA PHE A 96 -13.49 -11.69 -10.77
C PHE A 96 -14.00 -12.09 -9.38
N ALA A 97 -14.36 -13.36 -9.17
CA ALA A 97 -14.84 -13.85 -7.88
C ALA A 97 -13.81 -13.61 -6.76
N GLN A 98 -12.53 -13.87 -7.01
CA GLN A 98 -11.47 -13.59 -6.05
C GLN A 98 -11.31 -12.08 -5.80
N ALA A 99 -11.39 -11.25 -6.84
CA ALA A 99 -11.29 -9.81 -6.71
C ALA A 99 -12.42 -9.24 -5.83
N VAL A 100 -13.66 -9.70 -6.04
CA VAL A 100 -14.81 -9.34 -5.18
C VAL A 100 -14.56 -9.77 -3.72
N ALA A 101 -14.10 -11.01 -3.51
CA ALA A 101 -13.79 -11.50 -2.17
C ALA A 101 -12.70 -10.65 -1.48
N SER A 102 -11.64 -10.28 -2.20
CA SER A 102 -10.57 -9.45 -1.68
C SER A 102 -11.05 -8.05 -1.28
N ILE A 103 -11.85 -7.39 -2.12
CA ILE A 103 -12.40 -6.06 -1.80
C ILE A 103 -13.36 -6.15 -0.61
N ARG A 104 -14.17 -7.21 -0.51
CA ARG A 104 -15.04 -7.44 0.67
C ARG A 104 -14.24 -7.69 1.95
N ASN A 105 -13.13 -8.44 1.87
CA ASN A 105 -12.25 -8.64 3.01
C ASN A 105 -11.62 -7.31 3.47
N LEU A 106 -11.18 -6.47 2.53
CA LEU A 106 -10.69 -5.13 2.83
C LEU A 106 -11.77 -4.25 3.47
N GLU A 107 -13.01 -4.33 2.98
CA GLU A 107 -14.14 -3.60 3.56
C GLU A 107 -14.47 -4.05 5.00
N ASN A 108 -14.38 -5.35 5.27
CA ASN A 108 -14.57 -5.88 6.61
C ASN A 108 -13.50 -5.36 7.58
N LEU A 109 -12.23 -5.36 7.17
CA LEU A 109 -11.15 -4.77 7.95
C LEU A 109 -11.34 -3.26 8.13
N ARG A 110 -11.72 -2.53 7.08
CA ARG A 110 -12.01 -1.08 7.16
C ARG A 110 -13.06 -0.78 8.21
N LYS A 111 -14.18 -1.51 8.20
CA LYS A 111 -15.26 -1.38 9.18
C LYS A 111 -14.78 -1.73 10.59
N GLN A 112 -13.97 -2.77 10.74
CA GLN A 112 -13.41 -3.18 12.02
C GLN A 112 -12.50 -2.11 12.62
N PHE A 113 -11.56 -1.57 11.84
CA PHE A 113 -10.65 -0.51 12.29
C PHE A 113 -11.39 0.80 12.55
N ALA A 114 -12.37 1.16 11.71
CA ALA A 114 -13.20 2.34 11.94
C ALA A 114 -13.96 2.27 13.28
N ARG A 115 -14.52 1.10 13.63
CA ARG A 115 -15.20 0.89 14.93
C ARG A 115 -14.25 1.03 16.11
N LYS A 116 -12.99 0.63 15.94
CA LYS A 116 -11.95 0.71 16.97
C LYS A 116 -11.23 2.07 17.02
N LYS A 117 -11.53 2.98 16.09
CA LYS A 117 -10.77 4.24 15.88
C LYS A 117 -9.27 3.98 15.67
N ASP A 118 -8.98 2.93 14.90
CA ASP A 118 -7.63 2.48 14.59
C ASP A 118 -7.18 3.10 13.25
N ASP A 119 -6.56 4.28 13.34
CA ASP A 119 -6.16 5.07 12.16
C ASP A 119 -5.06 4.38 11.34
N GLU A 120 -4.14 3.64 11.99
CA GLU A 120 -3.09 2.90 11.30
C GLU A 120 -3.68 1.71 10.54
N GLY A 121 -4.59 0.96 11.15
CA GLY A 121 -5.33 -0.11 10.46
C GLY A 121 -6.10 0.42 9.24
N LEU A 122 -6.73 1.59 9.35
CA LEU A 122 -7.41 2.26 8.24
C LEU A 122 -6.43 2.66 7.13
N ARG A 123 -5.28 3.23 7.47
CA ARG A 123 -4.21 3.57 6.53
C ARG A 123 -3.72 2.34 5.78
N ARG A 124 -3.45 1.23 6.49
CA ARG A 124 -2.99 -0.04 5.90
C ARG A 124 -4.00 -0.61 4.92
N VAL A 125 -5.29 -0.58 5.26
CA VAL A 125 -6.37 -0.99 4.34
C VAL A 125 -6.31 -0.17 3.04
N GLN A 126 -6.17 1.15 3.14
CA GLN A 126 -6.09 2.04 1.98
C GLN A 126 -4.85 1.75 1.11
N GLU A 127 -3.69 1.57 1.74
CA GLU A 127 -2.44 1.24 1.04
C GLU A 127 -2.51 -0.08 0.30
N ILE A 128 -3.12 -1.10 0.91
CA ILE A 128 -3.27 -2.42 0.28
C ILE A 128 -4.24 -2.34 -0.89
N ALA A 129 -5.37 -1.63 -0.75
CA ALA A 129 -6.27 -1.40 -1.88
C ALA A 129 -5.57 -0.64 -3.03
N LEU A 130 -4.74 0.36 -2.72
CA LEU A 130 -3.92 1.06 -3.71
C LEU A 130 -2.90 0.13 -4.39
N LYS A 131 -2.24 -0.76 -3.64
CA LYS A 131 -1.35 -1.80 -4.19
C LYS A 131 -2.12 -2.74 -5.12
N GLY A 132 -3.33 -3.17 -4.74
CA GLY A 132 -4.22 -3.97 -5.57
C GLY A 132 -4.56 -3.29 -6.89
N LYS A 133 -4.99 -2.02 -6.83
CA LYS A 133 -5.25 -1.17 -8.00
C LYS A 133 -4.04 -1.07 -8.92
N LYS A 134 -2.88 -0.68 -8.38
CA LYS A 134 -1.63 -0.50 -9.17
C LYS A 134 -1.23 -1.80 -9.88
N ARG A 135 -1.31 -2.94 -9.18
CA ARG A 135 -1.01 -4.26 -9.76
C ARG A 135 -1.98 -4.62 -10.89
N ALA A 136 -3.28 -4.38 -10.70
CA ALA A 136 -4.27 -4.63 -11.74
C ALA A 136 -4.02 -3.74 -12.98
N GLN A 137 -3.75 -2.45 -12.78
CA GLN A 137 -3.42 -1.51 -13.87
C GLN A 137 -2.14 -1.89 -14.61
N MET A 138 -1.10 -2.33 -13.90
CA MET A 138 0.14 -2.78 -14.49
C MET A 138 -0.08 -3.98 -15.42
N ILE A 139 -0.83 -4.98 -14.97
CA ILE A 139 -1.15 -6.15 -15.81
C ILE A 139 -2.02 -5.74 -17.00
N ALA A 140 -3.01 -4.86 -16.80
CA ALA A 140 -3.88 -4.38 -17.88
C ALA A 140 -3.13 -3.65 -19.00
N ARG A 141 -1.96 -3.04 -18.71
CA ARG A 141 -1.13 -2.34 -19.69
C ARG A 141 -0.04 -3.22 -20.31
N ASN A 142 0.17 -4.43 -19.79
CA ASN A 142 1.25 -5.31 -20.24
C ASN A 142 0.89 -6.03 -21.54
N ARG A 143 1.48 -5.60 -22.66
CA ARG A 143 1.22 -6.16 -24.00
C ARG A 143 1.55 -7.65 -24.15
N ASN A 144 2.39 -8.21 -23.26
CA ASN A 144 2.71 -9.64 -23.25
C ASN A 144 1.62 -10.50 -22.59
N VAL A 145 0.59 -9.86 -22.01
CA VAL A 145 -0.56 -10.53 -21.42
C VAL A 145 -1.70 -10.56 -22.43
N ASP A 146 -2.39 -11.70 -22.48
CA ASP A 146 -3.58 -11.92 -23.30
C ASP A 146 -4.61 -10.77 -23.18
N GLU A 147 -5.24 -10.40 -24.29
CA GLU A 147 -6.17 -9.27 -24.37
C GLU A 147 -7.36 -9.43 -23.42
N ARG A 148 -7.96 -10.62 -23.36
CA ARG A 148 -9.07 -10.89 -22.42
C ARG A 148 -8.59 -10.71 -21.00
N LYS A 149 -7.40 -11.24 -20.68
CA LYS A 149 -6.85 -11.10 -19.33
C LYS A 149 -6.52 -9.65 -18.98
N ARG A 150 -6.04 -8.84 -19.93
CA ARG A 150 -5.84 -7.40 -19.74
C ARG A 150 -7.15 -6.68 -19.48
N ALA A 151 -8.20 -6.99 -20.24
CA ALA A 151 -9.53 -6.42 -20.05
C ALA A 151 -10.10 -6.74 -18.66
N GLU A 152 -9.96 -7.98 -18.19
CA GLU A 152 -10.35 -8.36 -16.82
C GLU A 152 -9.63 -7.53 -15.75
N LYS A 153 -8.33 -7.29 -15.94
CA LYS A 153 -7.52 -6.52 -14.98
C LYS A 153 -7.83 -5.04 -15.02
N ALA A 154 -8.16 -4.49 -16.19
CA ALA A 154 -8.64 -3.12 -16.31
C ALA A 154 -9.95 -2.96 -15.53
N GLU A 155 -10.87 -3.91 -15.66
CA GLU A 155 -12.14 -3.91 -14.92
C GLU A 155 -11.93 -4.02 -13.40
N ILE A 156 -11.05 -4.92 -12.94
CA ILE A 156 -10.70 -5.04 -11.52
C ILE A 156 -10.05 -3.73 -10.99
N ALA A 157 -9.26 -3.03 -11.80
CA ALA A 157 -8.69 -1.74 -11.40
C ALA A 157 -9.76 -0.66 -11.21
N GLU A 158 -10.82 -0.68 -12.02
CA GLU A 158 -12.00 0.18 -11.82
C GLU A 158 -12.74 -0.17 -10.53
N TRP A 159 -12.86 -1.45 -10.19
CA TRP A 159 -13.50 -1.89 -8.94
C TRP A 159 -12.76 -1.34 -7.71
N PHE A 160 -11.43 -1.46 -7.69
CA PHE A 160 -10.62 -0.82 -6.65
C PHE A 160 -10.77 0.70 -6.65
N THR A 161 -10.92 1.32 -7.82
CA THR A 161 -11.08 2.78 -7.92
C THR A 161 -12.40 3.26 -7.31
N VAL A 162 -13.51 2.57 -7.60
CA VAL A 162 -14.81 2.89 -7.00
C VAL A 162 -14.76 2.67 -5.49
N TRP A 163 -14.26 1.52 -5.04
CA TRP A 163 -14.17 1.23 -3.61
C TRP A 163 -13.26 2.21 -2.85
N LEU A 164 -12.12 2.63 -3.43
CA LEU A 164 -11.24 3.63 -2.82
C LEU A 164 -11.87 5.02 -2.70
N LYS A 165 -12.82 5.35 -3.60
CA LYS A 165 -13.51 6.64 -3.59
C LYS A 165 -14.73 6.64 -2.65
N GLN A 166 -15.55 5.58 -2.74
CA GLN A 166 -16.82 5.45 -2.05
C GLN A 166 -17.04 3.97 -1.67
N PRO A 167 -16.40 3.49 -0.59
CA PRO A 167 -16.47 2.08 -0.20
C PRO A 167 -17.88 1.62 0.17
N GLU A 168 -18.69 2.53 0.72
CA GLU A 168 -20.08 2.27 1.15
C GLU A 168 -21.01 1.87 0.01
N ILE A 169 -20.86 2.43 -1.19
CA ILE A 169 -21.72 2.12 -2.34
C ILE A 169 -21.20 0.97 -3.20
N PHE A 170 -20.00 0.45 -2.90
CA PHE A 170 -19.30 -0.46 -3.79
C PHE A 170 -20.11 -1.71 -4.14
N ASN A 171 -20.80 -2.31 -3.17
CA ASN A 171 -21.57 -3.54 -3.42
C ASN A 171 -22.74 -3.29 -4.37
N ASP A 172 -23.50 -2.21 -4.16
CA ASP A 172 -24.64 -1.85 -5.01
C ASP A 172 -24.17 -1.49 -6.42
N TRP A 173 -23.09 -0.71 -6.51
CA TRP A 173 -22.44 -0.39 -7.77
C TRP A 173 -21.96 -1.63 -8.51
N LEU A 174 -21.32 -2.58 -7.80
CA LEU A 174 -20.79 -3.81 -8.40
C LEU A 174 -21.90 -4.69 -8.95
N GLU A 175 -23.03 -4.80 -8.25
CA GLU A 175 -24.19 -5.55 -8.71
C GLU A 175 -24.75 -4.97 -10.02
N LEU A 176 -24.91 -3.65 -10.09
CA LEU A 176 -25.33 -2.96 -11.31
C LEU A 176 -24.30 -3.12 -12.43
N ARG A 177 -23.01 -3.00 -12.09
CA ARG A 177 -21.91 -3.14 -13.06
C ARG A 177 -21.90 -4.51 -13.71
N GLN A 178 -22.04 -5.59 -12.94
CA GLN A 178 -22.05 -6.97 -13.47
C GLN A 178 -23.31 -7.28 -14.30
N ARG A 179 -24.41 -6.57 -14.06
CA ARG A 179 -25.64 -6.68 -14.86
C ARG A 179 -25.62 -5.84 -16.13
N SER A 180 -24.68 -4.91 -16.27
CA SER A 180 -24.64 -4.00 -17.39
C SER A 180 -24.38 -4.74 -18.72
N LYS A 181 -24.93 -4.17 -19.80
CA LYS A 181 -24.75 -4.71 -21.16
C LYS A 181 -23.27 -4.80 -21.53
N ASP A 182 -22.51 -3.72 -21.29
CA ASP A 182 -21.07 -3.67 -21.53
C ASP A 182 -20.30 -4.77 -20.79
N PHE A 183 -20.58 -4.99 -19.50
CA PHE A 183 -19.88 -6.04 -18.73
C PHE A 183 -20.15 -7.42 -19.32
N ARG A 184 -21.42 -7.68 -19.64
CA ARG A 184 -21.86 -8.95 -20.21
C ARG A 184 -21.26 -9.17 -21.60
N GLU A 185 -21.18 -8.16 -22.45
CA GLU A 185 -20.60 -8.28 -23.79
C GLU A 185 -19.09 -8.51 -23.74
N ARG A 186 -18.39 -7.88 -22.79
CA ARG A 186 -16.93 -7.99 -22.67
C ARG A 186 -16.46 -9.24 -21.93
N PHE A 187 -17.27 -9.76 -21.01
CA PHE A 187 -16.82 -10.78 -20.04
C PHE A 187 -17.75 -11.98 -19.89
N LYS A 188 -18.88 -12.08 -20.61
CA LYS A 188 -19.63 -13.33 -20.62
C LYS A 188 -18.77 -14.47 -21.14
N GLU A 189 -18.80 -15.58 -20.41
CA GLU A 189 -18.42 -16.88 -20.94
C GLU A 189 -19.34 -17.24 -22.12
N VAL A 190 -18.77 -17.84 -23.15
CA VAL A 190 -19.53 -18.67 -24.09
C VAL A 190 -19.99 -19.91 -23.33
#